data_AF-L1I7F6-F1
#
_entry.id   AF-L1I7F6-F1
#
_cell.length_a   1.000
_cell.length_b   1.000
_cell.length_c   1.000
_cell.angle_alpha   90.00
_cell.angle_beta   90.00
_cell.angle_gamma   90.00
#
_symmetry.space_group_name_H-M   'P 1'
#
loop_
_entity.id
_entity.type
_entity.pdbx_description
1 polymer ?
#
loop_
_entity_poly.entity_id
_entity_poly.type
_entity_poly.pdbx_seq_one_letter_code
_entity_poly.pdbx_strand_id
1 'polypeptide(L)'
;MHFLTSCTAEPDKQFDLLAEHMQRLRDCNTAFVVSEIIVMVERNLGFEAEYHQRHFNGMKNVRFRVDHKAQRYGVLTTHEIKHAMCTMLNSLLREGRVHLWENFVSRDPRGMKRRLREQLEIYSYQFKSAASVFNKDQMALSGKVGGMKDDVCIALQLACYYSSNPEFYA
;
A
#
# COMPACT_ATOMS: atom_id res chain seq x y z
N MET A 1 -41.08 1.57 3.15
CA MET A 1 -40.09 0.58 2.67
C MET A 1 -38.77 0.93 3.36
N HIS A 2 -38.45 0.25 4.47
CA HIS A 2 -37.22 0.52 5.22
C HIS A 2 -36.10 -0.33 4.63
N PHE A 3 -35.11 0.32 4.02
CA PHE A 3 -33.88 -0.33 3.63
C PHE A 3 -33.01 -0.52 4.89
N LEU A 4 -32.70 -1.77 5.20
CA LEU A 4 -31.64 -2.12 6.13
C LEU A 4 -30.30 -1.82 5.45
N THR A 5 -29.73 -0.65 5.69
CA THR A 5 -28.31 -0.43 5.42
C THR A 5 -27.53 -1.01 6.58
N SER A 6 -26.75 -2.07 6.33
CA SER A 6 -25.73 -2.53 7.27
C SER A 6 -24.67 -1.43 7.40
N CYS A 7 -24.85 -0.52 8.36
CA CYS A 7 -23.86 0.45 8.77
C CYS A 7 -22.74 -0.28 9.52
N THR A 8 -21.68 -0.67 8.81
CA THR A 8 -20.36 -0.78 9.44
C THR A 8 -19.83 0.65 9.53
N ALA A 9 -19.59 1.16 10.74
CA ALA A 9 -19.05 2.51 10.99
C ALA A 9 -17.54 2.65 10.65
N GLU A 10 -16.97 1.70 9.89
CA GLU A 10 -15.53 1.55 9.63
C GLU A 10 -15.02 2.13 8.30
N PRO A 11 -15.79 2.19 7.18
CA PRO A 11 -15.29 2.72 5.90
C PRO A 11 -15.02 4.23 5.95
N ASP A 12 -15.91 5.00 6.58
CA ASP A 12 -15.81 6.47 6.62
C ASP A 12 -14.52 6.95 7.26
N LYS A 13 -14.08 6.24 8.32
CA LYS A 13 -12.81 6.52 8.98
C LYS A 13 -11.61 6.37 8.05
N GLN A 14 -11.62 5.40 7.13
CA GLN A 14 -10.52 5.20 6.18
C GLN A 14 -10.51 6.30 5.12
N PHE A 15 -11.68 6.73 4.66
CA PHE A 15 -11.80 7.86 3.74
C PHE A 15 -11.30 9.15 4.38
N ASP A 16 -11.75 9.47 5.59
CA ASP A 16 -11.29 10.65 6.33
C ASP A 16 -9.78 10.65 6.55
N LEU A 17 -9.21 9.49 6.89
CA LEU A 17 -7.76 9.34 7.07
C LEU A 17 -6.98 9.63 5.78
N LEU A 18 -7.45 9.13 4.64
CA LEU A 18 -6.79 9.36 3.36
C LEU A 18 -6.96 10.83 2.93
N ALA A 19 -8.15 11.41 3.09
CA ALA A 19 -8.44 12.80 2.77
C ALA A 19 -7.55 13.75 3.59
N GLU A 20 -7.48 13.55 4.91
CA GLU A 20 -6.59 14.33 5.78
C GLU A 20 -5.13 14.19 5.34
N HIS A 21 -4.68 12.97 5.03
CA HIS A 21 -3.30 12.75 4.63
C HIS A 21 -2.95 13.49 3.33
N MET A 22 -3.82 13.42 2.31
CA MET A 22 -3.65 14.14 1.06
C MET A 22 -3.65 15.66 1.27
N GLN A 23 -4.53 16.18 2.13
CA GLN A 23 -4.55 17.61 2.45
C GLN A 23 -3.27 18.05 3.15
N ARG A 24 -2.81 17.30 4.16
CA ARG A 24 -1.57 17.60 4.88
C ARG A 24 -0.34 17.57 3.96
N LEU A 25 -0.29 16.64 3.00
CA LEU A 25 0.76 16.65 1.97
C LEU A 25 0.74 17.95 1.17
N ARG A 26 -0.44 18.41 0.73
CA ARG A 26 -0.59 19.67 -0.02
C ARG A 26 -0.21 20.90 0.81
N ASP A 27 -0.53 20.90 2.10
CA ASP A 27 -0.22 22.00 3.01
C ASP A 27 1.29 22.10 3.31
N CYS A 28 2.03 20.98 3.24
CA CYS A 28 3.46 20.96 3.55
C CYS A 28 4.34 21.54 2.44
N ASN A 29 3.90 21.58 1.18
CA ASN A 29 4.68 22.13 0.07
C ASN A 29 3.77 22.53 -1.10
N THR A 30 3.93 23.76 -1.60
CA THR A 30 3.17 24.28 -2.75
C THR A 30 3.33 23.44 -4.02
N ALA A 31 4.47 22.75 -4.19
CA ALA A 31 4.66 21.80 -5.28
C ALA A 31 3.62 20.66 -5.26
N PHE A 32 3.18 20.21 -4.08
CA PHE A 32 2.18 19.14 -3.95
C PHE A 32 0.75 19.61 -4.22
N VAL A 33 0.47 20.92 -4.16
CA VAL A 33 -0.86 21.48 -4.49
C VAL A 33 -1.18 21.26 -5.97
N VAL A 34 -0.18 21.48 -6.83
CA VAL A 34 -0.32 21.35 -8.28
C VAL A 34 0.01 19.94 -8.79
N SER A 35 0.68 19.13 -7.98
CA SER A 35 1.02 17.74 -8.32
C SER A 35 -0.21 16.83 -8.27
N GLU A 36 -0.23 15.85 -9.16
CA GLU A 36 -1.21 14.77 -9.11
C GLU A 36 -0.86 13.77 -8.01
N ILE A 37 -1.84 13.41 -7.18
CA ILE A 37 -1.75 12.32 -6.22
C ILE A 37 -2.35 11.07 -6.83
N ILE A 38 -1.56 10.01 -6.90
CA ILE A 38 -1.98 8.70 -7.42
C ILE A 38 -2.22 7.77 -6.25
N VAL A 39 -3.47 7.39 -6.04
CA VAL A 39 -3.86 6.47 -4.98
C VAL A 39 -3.82 5.03 -5.50
N MET A 40 -3.07 4.17 -4.81
CA MET A 40 -2.91 2.76 -5.10
C MET A 40 -3.43 1.94 -3.91
N VAL A 41 -4.50 1.18 -4.13
CA VAL A 41 -5.11 0.32 -3.11
C VAL A 41 -4.95 -1.13 -3.55
N GLU A 42 -4.40 -1.98 -2.68
CA GLU A 42 -4.32 -3.42 -2.93
C GLU A 42 -5.73 -4.03 -2.99
N ARG A 43 -6.00 -4.86 -4.00
CA ARG A 43 -7.34 -5.44 -4.26
C ARG A 43 -7.41 -6.96 -4.13
N ASN A 44 -6.49 -7.56 -3.38
CA ASN A 44 -6.43 -9.02 -3.22
C ASN A 44 -7.68 -9.63 -2.56
N LEU A 45 -8.34 -8.87 -1.67
CA LEU A 45 -9.38 -9.39 -0.78
C LEU A 45 -10.76 -8.73 -0.97
N GLY A 46 -10.94 -7.81 -1.93
CA GLY A 46 -12.22 -7.13 -2.07
C GLY A 46 -12.28 -5.99 -3.07
N PHE A 47 -13.19 -5.05 -2.80
CA PHE A 47 -13.54 -3.91 -3.66
C PHE A 47 -13.13 -2.55 -3.05
N GLU A 48 -12.18 -2.55 -2.12
CA GLU A 48 -11.74 -1.34 -1.41
C GLU A 48 -11.27 -0.25 -2.38
N ALA A 49 -10.53 -0.64 -3.42
CA ALA A 49 -10.06 0.28 -4.44
C ALA A 49 -11.21 1.00 -5.16
N GLU A 50 -12.26 0.27 -5.51
CA GLU A 50 -13.46 0.82 -6.13
C GLU A 50 -14.25 1.72 -5.18
N TYR A 51 -14.33 1.37 -3.89
CA TYR A 51 -15.01 2.21 -2.90
C TYR A 51 -14.28 3.53 -2.67
N HIS A 52 -12.97 3.50 -2.50
CA HIS A 52 -12.17 4.72 -2.43
C HIS A 52 -12.31 5.56 -3.70
N GLN A 53 -12.23 4.93 -4.89
CA GLN A 53 -12.36 5.68 -6.13
C GLN A 53 -13.72 6.37 -6.25
N ARG A 54 -14.83 5.70 -5.91
CA ARG A 54 -16.16 6.32 -5.92
C ARG A 54 -16.25 7.48 -4.93
N HIS A 55 -15.71 7.32 -3.74
CA HIS A 55 -15.74 8.35 -2.69
C HIS A 55 -14.96 9.61 -3.11
N PHE A 56 -13.79 9.43 -3.71
CA PHE A 56 -12.90 10.52 -4.13
C PHE A 56 -13.08 10.93 -5.60
N ASN A 57 -14.14 10.46 -6.26
CA ASN A 57 -14.38 10.76 -7.66
C ASN A 57 -14.59 12.27 -7.87
N GLY A 58 -13.89 12.84 -8.86
CA GLY A 58 -13.95 14.28 -9.14
C GLY A 58 -13.07 15.15 -8.25
N MET A 59 -12.33 14.59 -7.28
CA MET A 59 -11.36 15.34 -6.50
C MET A 59 -10.21 15.82 -7.41
N LYS A 60 -9.95 17.13 -7.42
CA LYS A 60 -8.92 17.74 -8.28
C LYS A 60 -7.53 17.15 -7.98
N ASN A 61 -6.76 16.87 -9.03
CA ASN A 61 -5.39 16.35 -8.95
C ASN A 61 -5.28 15.07 -8.11
N VAL A 62 -6.32 14.23 -8.12
CA VAL A 62 -6.30 12.90 -7.51
C VAL A 62 -6.78 11.91 -8.56
N ARG A 63 -6.00 10.84 -8.75
CA ARG A 63 -6.42 9.71 -9.57
C ARG A 63 -6.20 8.39 -8.85
N PHE A 64 -7.00 7.41 -9.22
CA PHE A 64 -6.84 6.04 -8.75
C PHE A 64 -6.12 5.21 -9.79
N ARG A 65 -5.23 4.35 -9.32
CA ARG A 65 -4.56 3.39 -10.19
C ARG A 65 -5.57 2.41 -10.78
N VAL A 66 -5.49 2.17 -12.09
CA VAL A 66 -6.29 1.19 -12.81
C VAL A 66 -5.40 0.04 -13.27
N ASP A 67 -5.77 -1.18 -12.95
CA ASP A 67 -5.23 -2.37 -13.59
C ASP A 67 -5.90 -2.52 -14.95
N HIS A 68 -5.21 -2.13 -16.02
CA HIS A 68 -5.72 -2.18 -17.39
C HIS A 68 -5.91 -3.62 -17.91
N LYS A 69 -5.23 -4.63 -17.35
CA LYS A 69 -5.49 -6.02 -17.74
C LYS A 69 -6.81 -6.51 -17.16
N ALA A 70 -7.07 -6.17 -15.90
CA ALA A 70 -8.30 -6.57 -15.22
C ALA A 70 -9.46 -5.59 -15.44
N GLN A 71 -9.22 -4.41 -16.02
CA GLN A 71 -10.18 -3.31 -16.17
C GLN A 71 -10.83 -2.92 -14.82
N ARG A 72 -10.01 -2.85 -13.76
CA ARG A 72 -10.45 -2.58 -12.38
C ARG A 72 -9.53 -1.60 -11.65
N TYR A 73 -10.07 -0.86 -10.70
CA TYR A 73 -9.25 -0.02 -9.81
C TYR A 73 -8.42 -0.87 -8.84
N GLY A 74 -7.25 -0.35 -8.48
CA GLY A 74 -6.34 -0.95 -7.51
C GLY A 74 -5.25 -1.85 -8.11
N VAL A 75 -4.46 -2.44 -7.23
CA VAL A 75 -3.29 -3.28 -7.59
C VAL A 75 -3.47 -4.70 -7.09
N LEU A 76 -3.26 -5.68 -7.98
CA LEU A 76 -3.26 -7.10 -7.63
C LEU A 76 -1.83 -7.52 -7.30
N THR A 77 -1.60 -8.06 -6.09
CA THR A 77 -0.28 -8.57 -5.72
C THR A 77 -0.28 -10.09 -5.66
N THR A 78 0.38 -10.71 -6.64
CA THR A 78 0.68 -12.14 -6.63
C THR A 78 1.94 -12.42 -5.82
N HIS A 79 2.25 -13.69 -5.55
CA HIS A 79 3.51 -14.05 -4.90
C HIS A 79 4.74 -13.58 -5.71
N GLU A 80 4.67 -13.66 -7.04
CA GLU A 80 5.72 -13.17 -7.94
C GLU A 80 5.90 -11.65 -7.84
N ILE A 81 4.80 -10.89 -7.84
CA ILE A 81 4.84 -9.44 -7.65
C ILE A 81 5.42 -9.11 -6.27
N LYS A 82 5.00 -9.81 -5.21
CA LYS A 82 5.57 -9.63 -3.85
C LYS A 82 7.07 -9.89 -3.81
N HIS A 83 7.55 -10.91 -4.51
CA HIS A 83 8.97 -11.15 -4.64
C HIS A 83 9.68 -10.01 -5.38
N ALA A 84 9.17 -9.59 -6.54
CA ALA A 84 9.75 -8.52 -7.33
C ALA A 84 9.80 -7.19 -6.56
N MET A 85 8.72 -6.85 -5.85
CA MET A 85 8.65 -5.66 -4.99
C MET A 85 9.72 -5.69 -3.89
N CYS A 86 9.84 -6.81 -3.18
CA CYS A 86 10.82 -6.99 -2.11
C CYS A 86 12.26 -6.89 -2.65
N THR A 87 12.56 -7.56 -3.76
CA THR A 87 13.87 -7.52 -4.41
C THR A 87 14.21 -6.10 -4.86
N MET A 88 13.28 -5.39 -5.49
CA MET A 88 13.48 -4.01 -5.93
C MET A 88 13.76 -3.07 -4.76
N LEU A 89 12.93 -3.11 -3.71
CA LEU A 89 13.12 -2.24 -2.54
C LEU A 89 14.47 -2.50 -1.86
N ASN A 90 14.88 -3.78 -1.73
CA ASN A 90 16.17 -4.13 -1.16
C ASN A 90 17.34 -3.58 -1.99
N SER A 91 17.27 -3.63 -3.32
CA SER A 91 18.28 -3.03 -4.19
C SER A 91 18.33 -1.51 -4.00
N LEU A 92 17.18 -0.83 -4.00
CA LEU A 92 17.10 0.62 -3.79
C LEU A 92 17.65 1.03 -2.42
N LEU A 93 17.36 0.27 -1.36
CA LEU A 93 17.90 0.52 -0.02
C LEU A 93 19.41 0.30 0.04
N ARG A 94 19.92 -0.78 -0.55
CA ARG A 94 21.36 -1.09 -0.58
C ARG A 94 22.16 -0.03 -1.34
N GLU A 95 21.58 0.54 -2.40
CA GLU A 95 22.17 1.60 -3.20
C GLU A 95 21.96 3.00 -2.61
N GLY A 96 21.27 3.11 -1.46
CA GLY A 96 21.01 4.39 -0.82
C GLY A 96 20.08 5.31 -1.63
N ARG A 97 19.12 4.74 -2.38
CA ARG A 97 18.18 5.46 -3.26
C ARG A 97 16.81 5.75 -2.63
N VAL A 98 16.56 5.25 -1.43
CA VAL A 98 15.32 5.51 -0.68
C VAL A 98 15.63 6.44 0.47
N HIS A 99 14.97 7.59 0.51
CA HIS A 99 15.12 8.57 1.57
C HIS A 99 13.77 8.93 2.16
N LEU A 100 13.75 9.21 3.46
CA LEU A 100 12.59 9.82 4.10
C LEU A 100 12.73 11.32 4.05
N TRP A 101 11.70 12.00 3.55
CA TRP A 101 11.66 13.45 3.56
C TRP A 101 11.68 14.00 4.99
N GLU A 102 12.31 15.15 5.19
CA GLU A 102 12.43 15.80 6.50
C GLU A 102 11.06 16.12 7.10
N ASN A 103 10.17 16.68 6.27
CA ASN A 103 8.78 17.01 6.62
C ASN A 103 7.85 15.79 6.49
N PHE A 104 8.26 14.65 7.06
CA PHE A 104 7.51 13.40 7.01
C PHE A 104 6.08 13.55 7.56
N VAL A 105 5.08 13.39 6.70
CA VAL A 105 3.66 13.54 7.07
C VAL A 105 3.15 12.27 7.75
N SER A 106 2.80 12.38 9.03
CA SER A 106 2.11 11.35 9.80
C SER A 106 1.45 11.99 11.03
N ARG A 107 0.40 11.37 11.58
CA ARG A 107 -0.13 11.76 12.91
C ARG A 107 0.87 11.43 14.03
N ASP A 108 1.73 10.43 13.81
CA ASP A 108 2.86 10.09 14.68
C ASP A 108 4.10 9.80 13.81
N PRO A 109 4.90 10.83 13.46
CA PRO A 109 6.08 10.65 12.63
C PRO A 109 7.15 9.76 13.24
N ARG A 110 7.39 9.88 14.56
CA ARG A 110 8.44 9.11 15.24
C ARG A 110 8.08 7.63 15.33
N GLY A 111 6.87 7.33 15.78
CA GLY A 111 6.40 5.95 15.85
C GLY A 111 6.26 5.30 14.47
N MET A 112 5.84 6.04 13.45
CA MET A 112 5.75 5.51 12.08
C MET A 112 7.13 5.19 11.49
N LYS A 113 8.13 6.06 11.67
CA LYS A 113 9.51 5.80 11.24
C LYS A 113 10.08 4.57 11.93
N ARG A 114 9.87 4.45 13.25
CA ARG A 114 10.28 3.26 14.03
C ARG A 114 9.60 2.00 13.51
N ARG A 115 8.28 2.03 13.31
CA ARG A 115 7.50 0.89 12.80
C ARG A 115 7.94 0.47 11.40
N LEU A 116 8.17 1.43 10.50
CA LEU A 116 8.67 1.13 9.16
C LEU A 116 10.02 0.40 9.22
N ARG A 117 10.96 0.88 10.05
CA ARG A 117 12.25 0.21 10.26
C ARG A 117 12.06 -1.23 10.78
N GLU A 118 11.29 -1.40 11.85
CA GLU A 118 11.03 -2.72 12.44
C GLU A 118 10.39 -3.67 11.41
N GLN A 119 9.41 -3.22 10.63
CA GLN A 119 8.78 -4.05 9.60
C GLN A 119 9.75 -4.43 8.47
N LEU A 120 10.62 -3.51 8.05
CA LEU A 120 11.65 -3.80 7.04
C LEU A 120 12.71 -4.80 7.55
N GLU A 121 13.03 -4.80 8.84
CA GLU A 121 13.99 -5.73 9.44
C GLU A 121 13.46 -7.19 9.50
N ILE A 122 12.14 -7.36 9.60
CA ILE A 122 11.51 -8.67 9.79
C ILE A 122 10.90 -9.24 8.51
N TYR A 123 10.50 -8.39 7.56
CA TYR A 123 9.86 -8.84 6.32
C TYR A 123 10.80 -9.72 5.49
N SER A 124 10.49 -11.01 5.42
CA SER A 124 11.40 -12.03 4.92
C SER A 124 10.65 -13.25 4.37
N TYR A 125 11.38 -14.18 3.77
CA TYR A 125 10.83 -15.47 3.37
C TYR A 125 10.52 -16.32 4.59
N GLN A 126 9.27 -16.74 4.68
CA GLN A 126 8.78 -17.67 5.66
C GLN A 126 8.54 -19.00 4.96
N PHE A 127 9.17 -20.05 5.51
CA PHE A 127 9.04 -21.42 5.02
C PHE A 127 8.21 -22.19 6.03
N LYS A 128 7.10 -22.76 5.56
CA LYS A 128 6.24 -23.62 6.36
C LYS A 128 6.25 -25.02 5.77
N SER A 129 6.84 -25.95 6.52
CA SER A 129 6.84 -27.35 6.13
C SER A 129 5.41 -27.89 6.03
N ALA A 130 5.23 -28.80 5.10
CA ALA A 130 3.99 -29.54 4.95
C ALA A 130 3.61 -30.24 6.27
N ALA A 131 2.37 -30.06 6.72
CA ALA A 131 1.87 -30.73 7.93
C ALA A 131 1.67 -32.25 7.74
N SER A 132 1.67 -32.72 6.48
CA SER A 132 1.54 -34.13 6.11
C SER A 132 2.16 -34.37 4.74
N VAL A 133 2.42 -35.64 4.39
CA VAL A 133 2.99 -36.06 3.09
C VAL A 133 2.16 -35.67 1.86
N PHE A 134 0.90 -35.26 2.06
CA PHE A 134 0.00 -34.82 0.99
C PHE A 134 0.05 -33.31 0.75
N ASN A 135 0.59 -32.55 1.71
CA ASN A 135 0.75 -31.11 1.57
C ASN A 135 2.11 -30.80 0.95
N LYS A 136 2.19 -29.70 0.19
CA LYS A 136 3.47 -29.16 -0.28
C LYS A 136 4.00 -28.17 0.75
N ASP A 137 5.32 -28.10 0.86
CA ASP A 137 5.96 -27.01 1.58
C ASP A 137 5.49 -25.67 1.00
N GLN A 138 5.19 -24.73 1.89
CA GLN A 138 4.74 -23.40 1.51
C GLN A 138 5.88 -22.41 1.76
N MET A 139 6.15 -21.60 0.74
CA MET A 139 7.02 -20.44 0.84
C MET A 139 6.16 -19.20 0.63
N ALA A 140 6.30 -18.22 1.52
CA ALA A 140 5.64 -16.94 1.39
C ALA A 140 6.53 -15.83 1.95
N LEU A 141 6.48 -14.65 1.34
CA LEU A 141 7.01 -13.43 1.95
C LEU A 141 6.02 -12.90 2.99
N SER A 142 6.47 -12.67 4.22
CA SER A 142 5.65 -12.10 5.28
C SER A 142 6.49 -11.42 6.36
N GLY A 143 5.92 -10.38 6.97
CA GLY A 143 6.44 -9.78 8.21
C GLY A 143 5.57 -10.10 9.43
N LYS A 144 4.60 -11.02 9.31
CA LYS A 144 3.62 -11.35 10.38
C LYS A 144 4.16 -12.36 11.39
N VAL A 145 5.38 -12.13 11.87
CA VAL A 145 6.05 -12.98 12.87
C VAL A 145 5.82 -12.40 14.26
N GLY A 146 5.49 -13.24 15.26
CA GLY A 146 5.35 -12.80 16.65
C GLY A 146 4.26 -11.76 16.90
N GLY A 147 3.17 -11.76 16.11
CA GLY A 147 2.08 -10.78 16.21
C GLY A 147 2.36 -9.43 15.53
N MET A 148 3.48 -9.29 14.83
CA MET A 148 3.78 -8.11 14.04
C MET A 148 2.92 -8.02 12.78
N LYS A 149 2.87 -6.83 12.18
CA LYS A 149 2.18 -6.53 10.93
C LYS A 149 3.20 -6.10 9.88
N ASP A 150 2.84 -6.21 8.61
CA ASP A 150 3.68 -5.84 7.46
C ASP A 150 3.05 -4.73 6.59
N ASP A 151 1.91 -4.17 7.00
CA ASP A 151 1.12 -3.26 6.16
C ASP A 151 1.91 -2.01 5.70
N VAL A 152 2.79 -1.45 6.54
CA VAL A 152 3.56 -0.23 6.22
C VAL A 152 4.70 -0.54 5.26
N CYS A 153 5.44 -1.64 5.48
CA CYS A 153 6.50 -2.03 4.55
C CYS A 153 5.94 -2.49 3.21
N ILE A 154 4.76 -3.14 3.19
CA ILE A 154 4.05 -3.49 1.95
C ILE A 154 3.60 -2.24 1.21
N ALA A 155 3.06 -1.23 1.90
CA ALA A 155 2.69 0.03 1.27
C ALA A 155 3.90 0.73 0.61
N LEU A 156 5.06 0.73 1.26
CA LEU A 156 6.30 1.25 0.68
C LEU A 156 6.76 0.43 -0.55
N GLN A 157 6.72 -0.89 -0.45
CA GLN A 157 7.08 -1.82 -1.53
C GLN A 157 6.21 -1.60 -2.78
N LEU A 158 4.89 -1.47 -2.59
CA LEU A 158 3.94 -1.12 -3.64
C LEU A 158 4.28 0.22 -4.29
N ALA A 159 4.52 1.25 -3.48
CA ALA A 159 4.84 2.59 -3.97
C ALA A 159 6.11 2.58 -4.82
N CYS A 160 7.21 1.98 -4.33
CA CYS A 160 8.46 1.89 -5.08
C CYS A 160 8.31 1.11 -6.38
N TYR A 161 7.67 -0.06 -6.33
CA TYR A 161 7.54 -0.94 -7.48
C TYR A 161 6.69 -0.30 -8.58
N TYR A 162 5.49 0.17 -8.28
CA TYR A 162 4.62 0.72 -9.32
C TYR A 162 5.06 2.08 -9.84
N SER A 163 5.75 2.90 -9.03
CA SER A 163 6.30 4.19 -9.52
C SER A 163 7.55 4.03 -10.39
N SER A 164 8.28 2.91 -10.25
CA SER A 164 9.52 2.64 -10.99
C SER A 164 9.28 1.93 -12.33
N ASN A 165 8.04 1.57 -12.65
CA ASN A 165 7.67 0.85 -13.88
C ASN A 165 6.61 1.67 -14.65
N PRO A 166 7.05 2.66 -15.47
CA PRO A 166 6.16 3.55 -16.23
C PRO A 166 5.15 2.82 -17.12
N GLU A 167 5.52 1.64 -17.63
CA GLU A 167 4.69 0.78 -18.46
C GLU A 167 3.41 0.33 -17.77
N PHE A 168 3.36 0.37 -16.44
CA PHE A 168 2.13 0.12 -15.72
C PHE A 168 1.13 1.28 -15.92
N TYR A 169 1.58 2.50 -16.15
CA TYR A 169 0.70 3.67 -16.35
C TYR A 169 0.17 3.82 -17.78
N ALA A 170 0.62 3.00 -18.73
CA ALA A 170 0.21 3.00 -20.13
C ALA A 170 -1.04 2.13 -20.38
#